data_AF-A0A7W0U8X0-F1
#
_entry.id   AF-A0A7W0U8X0-F1
#
_cell.length_a   1.000
_cell.length_b   1.000
_cell.length_c   1.000
_cell.angle_alpha   90.00
_cell.angle_beta   90.00
_cell.angle_gamma   90.00
#
_symmetry.space_group_name_H-M   'P 1'
#
loop_
_entity.id
_entity.type
_entity.pdbx_description
1 polymer ?
#
loop_
_entity_poly.entity_id
_entity_poly.type
_entity_poly.pdbx_seq_one_letter_code
_entity_poly.pdbx_strand_id
1 'polypeptide(L)'
;MSSEQPARPMERLPGPTRPDRLTIWPFESGGFGVDVEWRGAAGNQRATVVRRLLEEAGIRHRLRQGVDGRTWTLRVGPVPGEEVARLIDDFLW
;
A
#
# COMPACT_ATOMS: atom_id res chain seq x y z
N MET A 1 -12.29 -6.56 35.21
CA MET A 1 -11.43 -7.51 34.47
C MET A 1 -11.50 -7.12 33.01
N SER A 2 -10.53 -6.35 32.51
CA SER A 2 -10.44 -6.02 31.08
C SER A 2 -9.92 -7.25 30.35
N SER A 3 -10.75 -7.83 29.49
CA SER A 3 -10.30 -8.84 28.55
C SER A 3 -9.46 -8.15 27.48
N GLU A 4 -8.14 -8.32 27.57
CA GLU A 4 -7.23 -7.98 26.48
C GLU A 4 -7.56 -8.92 25.32
N GLN A 5 -8.26 -8.39 24.31
CA GLN A 5 -8.60 -9.17 23.14
C GLN A 5 -7.30 -9.44 22.38
N PRO A 6 -6.91 -10.71 22.14
CA PRO A 6 -5.64 -10.98 21.48
C PRO A 6 -5.67 -10.32 20.10
N ALA A 7 -4.62 -9.58 19.77
CA ALA A 7 -4.40 -9.08 18.42
C ALA A 7 -4.58 -10.27 17.47
N ARG A 8 -5.50 -10.14 16.50
CA ARG A 8 -5.73 -11.20 15.51
C ARG A 8 -4.37 -11.58 14.91
N PRO A 9 -4.08 -12.87 14.69
CA PRO A 9 -2.89 -13.21 13.93
C PRO A 9 -3.00 -12.48 12.60
N MET A 10 -2.07 -11.57 12.29
CA MET A 10 -1.89 -11.12 10.92
C MET A 10 -1.56 -12.38 10.13
N GLU A 11 -2.58 -12.96 9.49
CA GLU A 11 -2.39 -14.03 8.52
C GLU A 11 -1.28 -13.54 7.58
N ARG A 12 -0.18 -14.30 7.52
CA ARG A 12 1.01 -13.94 6.73
C ARG A 12 0.52 -13.49 5.36
N LEU A 13 0.82 -12.24 5.02
CA LEU A 13 0.48 -11.66 3.73
C LEU A 13 0.89 -12.63 2.62
N PRO A 14 0.08 -12.82 1.57
CA PRO A 14 0.35 -13.79 0.52
C PRO A 14 1.55 -13.34 -0.31
N GLY A 15 2.74 -13.78 0.10
CA GLY A 15 4.00 -13.53 -0.61
C GLY A 15 4.52 -12.09 -0.50
N PRO A 16 5.75 -11.84 -1.00
CA PRO A 16 6.37 -10.53 -0.90
C PRO A 16 5.55 -9.47 -1.66
N THR A 17 5.08 -8.46 -0.94
CA THR A 17 4.35 -7.30 -1.51
C THR A 17 5.29 -6.24 -2.07
N ARG A 18 6.60 -6.49 -2.03
CA ARG A 18 7.65 -5.62 -2.58
C ARG A 18 7.26 -5.06 -3.96
N PRO A 19 7.23 -3.73 -4.13
CA PRO A 19 6.95 -3.11 -5.40
C PRO A 19 8.14 -3.18 -6.35
N ASP A 20 7.84 -3.12 -7.64
CA ASP A 20 8.85 -3.04 -8.69
C ASP A 20 9.32 -1.59 -8.86
N ARG A 21 8.45 -0.62 -8.54
CA ARG A 21 8.78 0.81 -8.50
C ARG A 21 7.99 1.52 -7.41
N LEU A 22 8.68 2.41 -6.68
CA LEU A 22 8.10 3.31 -5.70
C LEU A 22 8.41 4.75 -6.13
N THR A 23 7.40 5.61 -6.18
CA THR A 23 7.57 7.06 -6.42
C THR A 23 6.93 7.84 -5.28
N ILE A 24 7.67 8.80 -4.74
CA ILE A 24 7.19 9.69 -3.67
C ILE A 24 7.34 11.12 -4.18
N TRP A 25 6.31 11.94 -4.05
CA TRP A 25 6.35 13.35 -4.45
C TRP A 25 5.60 14.22 -3.43
N PRO A 26 5.99 15.50 -3.26
CA PRO A 26 5.29 16.41 -2.36
C PRO A 26 3.90 16.76 -2.90
N PHE A 27 2.94 16.98 -2.01
CA PHE A 27 1.61 17.49 -2.34
C PHE A 27 1.48 18.95 -1.91
N GLU A 28 0.83 19.80 -2.72
CA GLU A 28 0.80 21.26 -2.49
C GLU A 28 0.16 21.66 -1.15
N SER A 29 -0.83 20.90 -0.66
CA SER A 29 -1.48 21.13 0.63
C SER A 29 -0.68 20.59 1.83
N GLY A 30 0.58 20.18 1.62
CA GLY A 30 1.37 19.43 2.59
C GLY A 30 1.20 17.92 2.46
N GLY A 31 2.19 17.19 2.98
CA GLY A 31 2.29 15.72 2.87
C GLY A 31 2.83 15.25 1.51
N PHE A 32 2.71 13.95 1.27
CA PHE A 32 3.29 13.25 0.14
C PHE A 32 2.27 12.37 -0.58
N GLY A 33 2.33 12.35 -1.90
CA GLY A 33 1.75 11.27 -2.68
C GLY A 33 2.76 10.13 -2.82
N VAL A 34 2.26 8.90 -2.77
CA VAL A 34 3.07 7.69 -2.96
C VAL A 34 2.42 6.84 -4.05
N ASP A 35 3.12 6.60 -5.15
CA ASP A 35 2.72 5.60 -6.15
C ASP A 35 3.54 4.33 -5.94
N VAL A 36 2.83 3.24 -5.71
CA VAL A 36 3.36 1.89 -5.55
C VAL A 36 3.00 1.09 -6.79
N GLU A 37 3.99 0.59 -7.52
CA GLU A 37 3.78 -0.06 -8.81
C GLU A 37 4.26 -1.51 -8.80
N TRP A 38 3.43 -2.38 -9.37
CA TRP A 38 3.74 -3.77 -9.67
C TRP A 38 3.47 -4.08 -11.13
N ARG A 39 4.33 -4.92 -11.70
CA ARG A 39 4.29 -5.36 -13.10
C ARG A 39 4.22 -6.88 -13.18
N GLY A 40 3.89 -7.36 -14.38
CA GLY A 40 3.93 -8.79 -14.72
C GLY A 40 2.76 -9.60 -14.16
N ALA A 41 2.81 -10.92 -14.34
CA ALA A 41 1.66 -11.80 -14.10
C ALA A 41 1.11 -11.75 -12.66
N ALA A 42 1.97 -11.53 -11.66
CA ALA A 42 1.59 -11.43 -10.25
C ALA A 42 1.25 -10.00 -9.79
N GLY A 43 1.37 -8.99 -10.65
CA GLY A 43 1.20 -7.59 -10.27
C GLY A 43 -0.20 -7.26 -9.73
N ASN A 44 -1.25 -7.83 -10.35
CA ASN A 44 -2.62 -7.68 -9.89
C ASN A 44 -2.83 -8.22 -8.47
N GLN A 45 -2.28 -9.40 -8.17
CA GLN A 45 -2.45 -10.05 -6.88
C GLN A 45 -1.75 -9.24 -5.78
N ARG A 46 -0.49 -8.83 -6.00
CA ARG A 46 0.27 -7.98 -5.07
C ARG A 46 -0.47 -6.66 -4.80
N ALA A 47 -0.93 -5.98 -5.86
CA ALA A 47 -1.69 -4.74 -5.74
C ALA A 47 -3.01 -4.92 -4.96
N THR A 48 -3.70 -6.05 -5.17
CA THR A 48 -4.96 -6.36 -4.47
C THR A 48 -4.74 -6.58 -2.98
N VAL A 49 -3.65 -7.24 -2.61
CA VAL A 49 -3.27 -7.49 -1.22
C VAL A 49 -3.00 -6.17 -0.51
N VAL A 50 -2.10 -5.36 -1.05
CA VAL A 50 -1.76 -4.07 -0.44
C VAL A 50 -2.97 -3.13 -0.39
N ARG A 51 -3.82 -3.12 -1.43
CA ARG A 51 -5.09 -2.37 -1.41
C ARG A 51 -5.94 -2.74 -0.19
N ARG A 52 -6.12 -4.03 0.08
CA ARG A 52 -6.91 -4.50 1.23
C ARG A 52 -6.31 -4.07 2.56
N LEU A 53 -5.00 -4.15 2.71
CA LEU A 53 -4.33 -3.72 3.94
C LEU A 53 -4.50 -2.21 4.18
N LEU A 54 -4.40 -1.39 3.13
CA LEU A 54 -4.68 0.03 3.22
C LEU A 54 -6.15 0.31 3.56
N GLU A 55 -7.10 -0.47 3.00
CA GLU A 55 -8.52 -0.39 3.33
C GLU A 55 -8.78 -0.69 4.81
N GLU A 56 -8.18 -1.76 5.33
CA GLU A 56 -8.29 -2.17 6.73
C GLU A 56 -7.69 -1.13 7.68
N ALA A 57 -6.59 -0.47 7.28
CA ALA A 57 -5.96 0.62 8.01
C ALA A 57 -6.66 1.98 7.85
N GLY A 58 -7.71 2.08 7.03
CA GLY A 58 -8.41 3.35 6.75
C GLY A 58 -7.60 4.36 5.93
N ILE A 59 -6.55 3.91 5.24
CA ILE A 59 -5.64 4.77 4.48
C ILE A 59 -6.24 5.04 3.08
N ARG A 60 -6.37 6.33 2.74
CA ARG A 60 -6.91 6.77 1.45
C ARG A 60 -5.97 6.39 0.31
N HIS A 61 -6.53 5.69 -0.68
CA HIS A 61 -5.78 5.23 -1.85
C HIS A 61 -6.65 5.18 -3.10
N ARG A 62 -6.00 4.95 -4.25
CA ARG A 62 -6.65 4.68 -5.54
C ARG A 62 -5.82 3.69 -6.33
N LEU A 63 -6.41 2.54 -6.67
CA LEU A 63 -5.82 1.57 -7.58
C LEU A 63 -6.09 1.99 -9.03
N ARG A 64 -5.07 1.89 -9.88
CA ARG A 64 -5.15 2.07 -11.33
C ARG A 64 -4.48 0.90 -12.03
N GLN A 65 -5.04 0.46 -13.14
CA GLN A 65 -4.39 -0.46 -14.08
C GLN A 65 -3.87 0.35 -15.26
N GLY A 66 -2.64 0.07 -15.70
CA GLY A 66 -2.06 0.63 -16.91
C GLY A 66 -2.83 0.16 -18.15
N VAL A 67 -2.72 0.94 -19.24
CA VAL A 67 -3.42 0.67 -20.51
C VAL A 67 -3.01 -0.68 -21.11
N ASP A 68 -1.79 -1.13 -20.85
CA ASP A 68 -1.27 -2.43 -21.29
C ASP A 68 -1.85 -3.62 -20.52
N GLY A 69 -2.60 -3.37 -19.44
CA GLY A 69 -3.15 -4.39 -18.56
C GLY A 69 -2.10 -5.13 -17.72
N ARG A 70 -0.82 -4.72 -17.75
CA ARG A 70 0.33 -5.42 -17.15
C ARG A 70 0.98 -4.66 -16.00
N THR A 71 0.52 -3.44 -15.75
CA THR A 71 1.00 -2.58 -14.68
C THR A 71 -0.16 -2.22 -13.76
N TRP A 72 0.05 -2.33 -12.44
CA TRP A 72 -0.90 -1.92 -11.42
C TRP A 72 -0.22 -0.90 -10.52
N THR A 73 -0.85 0.26 -10.37
CA THR A 73 -0.35 1.35 -9.54
C THR A 73 -1.36 1.66 -8.46
N LEU A 74 -0.93 1.56 -7.20
CA LEU A 74 -1.69 2.01 -6.06
C LEU A 74 -1.16 3.38 -5.65
N ARG A 75 -1.98 4.41 -5.84
CA ARG A 75 -1.69 5.77 -5.38
C ARG A 75 -2.20 5.93 -3.96
N VAL A 76 -1.33 6.30 -3.04
CA VAL A 76 -1.66 6.56 -1.64
C VAL A 76 -1.44 8.04 -1.32
N GLY A 77 -2.32 8.58 -0.46
CA GLY A 77 -2.15 9.89 0.13
C GLY A 77 -3.19 10.95 -0.28
N PRO A 78 -2.95 12.22 0.08
CA PRO A 78 -1.72 12.73 0.73
C PRO A 78 -1.45 12.08 2.10
N VAL A 79 -0.18 11.71 2.35
CA VAL A 79 0.34 11.07 3.58
C VAL A 79 1.26 12.06 4.31
N PRO A 80 1.14 12.25 5.65
CA PRO A 80 2.11 13.05 6.41
C PRO A 80 3.54 12.55 6.25
N GLY A 81 4.53 13.45 6.29
CA GLY A 81 5.93 13.07 6.05
C GLY A 81 6.45 12.05 7.05
N GLU A 82 6.07 12.21 8.32
CA GLU A 82 6.39 11.31 9.41
C GLU A 82 5.75 9.91 9.28
N GLU A 83 4.72 9.76 8.45
CA GLU A 83 4.01 8.49 8.22
C GLU A 83 4.48 7.74 6.97
N VAL A 84 5.18 8.40 6.04
CA VAL A 84 5.63 7.76 4.78
C VAL A 84 6.51 6.54 5.03
N ALA A 85 7.45 6.63 5.99
CA ALA A 85 8.32 5.52 6.34
C ALA A 85 7.52 4.32 6.89
N ARG A 86 6.56 4.57 7.79
CA ARG A 86 5.70 3.52 8.35
C ARG A 86 4.85 2.85 7.28
N LEU A 87 4.31 3.63 6.34
CA LEU A 87 3.56 3.07 5.21
C LEU A 87 4.42 2.11 4.37
N ILE A 88 5.69 2.43 4.17
CA ILE A 88 6.59 1.57 3.40
C ILE A 88 6.88 0.28 4.18
N ASP A 89 7.20 0.39 5.46
CA ASP A 89 7.58 -0.75 6.30
C ASP A 89 6.41 -1.70 6.58
N ASP A 90 5.22 -1.18 6.84
CA ASP A 90 4.07 -1.99 7.26
C ASP A 90 3.37 -2.70 6.09
N PHE A 91 3.47 -2.16 4.87
CA PHE A 91 2.65 -2.62 3.74
C PHE A 91 3.45 -3.10 2.51
N LEU A 92 4.68 -2.63 2.33
CA LEU A 92 5.43 -2.83 1.07
C LEU A 92 6.63 -3.77 1.20
N TRP A 93 7.01 -4.20 2.40
CA TRP A 93 8.11 -5.12 2.66
C TRP A 93 7.62 -6.43 3.28
#